data_AF-S7V5E4-F1
#
_entry.id   AF-S7V5E4-F1
#
_cell.length_a   1.000
_cell.length_b   1.000
_cell.length_c   1.000
_cell.angle_alpha   90.00
_cell.angle_beta   90.00
_cell.angle_gamma   90.00
#
_symmetry.space_group_name_H-M   'P 1'
#
loop_
_entity.id
_entity.type
_entity.pdbx_description
1 polymer ?
#
loop_
_entity_poly.entity_id
_entity_poly.type
_entity_poly.pdbx_seq_one_letter_code
_entity_poly.pdbx_strand_id
1 'polypeptide(L)'
;MEWLEIIKVRMGGTGDQGIDARYLKEMKRSLTAPSLVGARVYANLSVSNDLMIILTWMRAIPIPWGSDLARGLTQELKRFGLVDYAAWARME
;
A
#
# COMPACT_ATOMS: atom_id res chain seq x y z
N MET A 1 10.38 -14.10 10.79
CA MET A 1 10.58 -13.91 9.34
C MET A 1 9.98 -12.57 8.96
N GLU A 2 10.53 -11.92 7.95
CA GLU A 2 10.03 -10.65 7.44
C GLU A 2 9.22 -10.89 6.16
N TRP A 3 8.02 -10.31 6.13
CA TRP A 3 7.06 -10.46 5.04
C TRP A 3 6.66 -9.10 4.50
N LEU A 4 6.49 -9.02 3.19
CA LEU A 4 6.05 -7.81 2.51
C LEU A 4 4.65 -7.96 1.95
N GLU A 5 3.85 -6.93 2.17
CA GLU A 5 2.65 -6.65 1.38
C GLU A 5 2.95 -5.49 0.46
N ILE A 6 2.58 -5.64 -0.82
CA ILE A 6 2.82 -4.63 -1.85
C ILE A 6 1.48 -4.25 -2.46
N ILE A 7 1.14 -2.97 -2.37
CA ILE A 7 -0.05 -2.39 -2.99
C ILE A 7 0.44 -1.39 -4.03
N LYS A 8 0.04 -1.58 -5.28
CA LYS A 8 0.30 -0.66 -6.39
C LYS A 8 -1.01 -0.03 -6.81
N VAL A 9 -1.01 1.28 -7.00
CA VAL A 9 -2.15 2.03 -7.49
C VAL A 9 -1.72 2.76 -8.74
N ARG A 10 -2.43 2.54 -9.83
CA ARG A 10 -2.33 3.35 -11.04
C ARG A 10 -3.52 4.30 -11.06
N MET A 11 -3.25 5.58 -10.79
CA MET A 11 -4.30 6.59 -10.77
C MET A 11 -4.81 6.86 -12.19
N GLY A 12 -6.11 7.08 -12.34
CA GLY A 12 -6.69 7.42 -13.63
C GLY A 12 -6.21 8.78 -14.17
N GLY A 13 -6.51 9.02 -15.44
CA GLY A 13 -6.23 10.29 -16.10
C GLY A 13 -7.16 11.43 -15.65
N THR A 14 -7.12 12.55 -16.38
CA THR A 14 -7.90 13.77 -16.11
C THR A 14 -9.37 13.47 -15.80
N GLY A 15 -9.75 13.60 -14.52
CA GLY A 15 -11.12 13.37 -14.02
C GLY A 15 -11.19 12.72 -12.64
N ASP A 16 -10.17 11.91 -12.27
CA ASP A 16 -10.11 11.25 -10.97
C ASP A 16 -9.60 12.16 -9.85
N GLN A 17 -10.04 11.91 -8.61
CA GLN A 17 -9.47 12.56 -7.43
C GLN A 17 -7.97 12.25 -7.37
N GLY A 18 -7.14 13.28 -7.56
CA GLY A 18 -5.70 13.12 -7.42
C GLY A 18 -5.31 12.86 -5.98
N ILE A 19 -4.31 12.02 -5.75
CA ILE A 19 -3.67 11.89 -4.44
C ILE A 19 -2.60 12.98 -4.32
N ASP A 20 -2.81 13.93 -3.43
CA ASP A 20 -1.82 14.97 -3.16
C ASP A 20 -0.81 14.57 -2.06
N ALA A 21 0.24 15.39 -1.91
CA ALA A 21 1.28 15.14 -0.92
C ALA A 21 0.77 15.18 0.54
N ARG A 22 -0.31 15.90 0.81
CA ARG A 22 -0.91 15.98 2.15
C ARG A 22 -1.60 14.67 2.49
N TYR A 23 -2.43 14.17 1.58
CA TYR A 23 -3.10 12.88 1.71
C TYR A 23 -2.08 11.76 1.89
N LEU A 24 -1.01 11.72 1.10
CA LEU A 24 0.06 10.72 1.27
C LEU A 24 0.72 10.80 2.65
N LYS A 25 0.95 12.01 3.16
CA LYS A 25 1.57 12.22 4.47
C LYS A 25 0.62 11.78 5.60
N GLU A 26 -0.66 12.08 5.49
CA GLU A 26 -1.70 11.67 6.45
C GLU A 26 -1.89 10.15 6.43
N MET A 27 -2.01 9.55 5.24
CA MET A 27 -2.07 8.11 5.05
C MET A 27 -0.85 7.44 5.67
N LYS A 28 0.38 7.88 5.35
CA LYS A 28 1.59 7.28 5.94
C LYS A 28 1.60 7.33 7.47
N ARG A 29 1.02 8.37 8.07
CA ARG A 29 0.88 8.50 9.54
C ARG A 29 -0.18 7.59 10.13
N SER A 30 -1.22 7.24 9.37
CA SER A 30 -2.28 6.34 9.82
C SER A 30 -1.93 4.86 9.65
N LEU A 31 -0.86 4.53 8.90
CA LEU A 31 -0.37 3.16 8.74
C LEU A 31 0.20 2.60 10.05
N THR A 32 -0.65 1.97 10.84
CA THR A 32 -0.28 1.27 12.07
C THR A 32 -1.11 0.01 12.23
N ALA A 33 -0.46 -1.07 12.67
CA ALA A 33 -1.10 -2.34 13.01
C ALA A 33 -0.17 -3.18 13.88
N PRO A 34 -0.70 -4.12 14.69
CA PRO A 34 0.12 -5.08 15.42
C PRO A 34 1.08 -5.84 14.49
N SER A 35 2.36 -5.90 14.87
CA SER A 35 3.43 -6.57 14.11
C SER A 35 3.81 -5.93 12.76
N LEU A 36 3.26 -4.77 12.42
CA LEU A 36 3.78 -3.94 11.33
C LEU A 36 5.08 -3.29 11.81
N VAL A 37 6.19 -3.57 11.15
CA VAL A 37 7.52 -3.03 11.52
C VAL A 37 7.95 -1.87 10.61
N GLY A 38 7.31 -1.71 9.46
CA GLY A 38 7.61 -0.61 8.56
C GLY A 38 6.52 -0.39 7.52
N ALA A 39 6.41 0.86 7.07
CA ALA A 39 5.61 1.23 5.91
C ALA A 39 6.39 2.23 5.04
N ARG A 40 6.49 1.93 3.75
CA ARG A 40 7.11 2.80 2.76
C ARG A 40 6.07 3.16 1.70
N VAL A 41 6.07 4.43 1.31
CA VAL A 41 5.14 4.98 0.32
C VAL A 41 5.98 5.70 -0.72
N TYR A 42 5.80 5.33 -1.97
CA TYR A 42 6.51 5.87 -3.12
C TYR A 42 5.48 6.38 -4.13
N ALA A 43 5.57 7.64 -4.54
CA ALA A 43 4.73 8.22 -5.58
C ALA A 43 5.58 8.55 -6.81
N ASN A 44 4.94 8.63 -7.98
CA ASN A 44 5.55 8.99 -9.25
C ASN A 44 6.65 8.01 -9.71
N LEU A 45 6.44 6.70 -9.48
CA LEU A 45 7.37 5.66 -9.87
C LEU A 45 7.25 5.35 -11.38
N SER A 46 8.24 5.76 -12.18
CA SER A 46 8.32 5.57 -13.66
C SER A 46 7.20 6.20 -14.50
N VAL A 47 5.97 6.27 -13.97
CA VAL A 47 4.80 6.97 -14.50
C VAL A 47 4.31 7.94 -13.42
N SER A 48 4.00 9.18 -13.81
CA SER A 48 3.63 10.27 -12.90
C SER A 48 2.36 10.02 -12.06
N ASN A 49 1.64 8.93 -12.33
CA ASN A 49 0.38 8.58 -11.69
C ASN A 49 0.42 7.24 -10.93
N ASP A 50 1.60 6.63 -10.80
CA ASP A 50 1.77 5.38 -10.07
C ASP A 50 2.15 5.68 -8.60
N LEU A 51 1.45 5.02 -7.68
CA LEU A 51 1.69 4.99 -6.25
C LEU A 51 1.99 3.54 -5.83
N MET A 52 2.99 3.37 -4.98
CA MET A 52 3.33 2.07 -4.40
C MET A 52 3.44 2.19 -2.88
N ILE A 53 2.78 1.29 -2.19
CA ILE A 53 2.82 1.15 -0.74
C ILE A 53 3.40 -0.22 -0.44
N ILE A 54 4.43 -0.25 0.40
CA ILE A 54 5.05 -1.46 0.89
C ILE A 54 4.86 -1.50 2.39
N LEU A 55 4.18 -2.53 2.88
CA LEU A 55 4.03 -2.81 4.31
C LEU A 55 4.95 -3.97 4.67
N THR A 56 5.74 -3.77 5.72
CA THR A 56 6.71 -4.73 6.21
C THR A 56 6.25 -5.29 7.54
N TRP A 57 6.18 -6.61 7.63
CA TRP A 57 5.63 -7.33 8.76
C TRP A 57 6.67 -8.28 9.36
N MET A 58 6.77 -8.30 10.68
CA MET A 58 7.57 -9.30 11.39
C MET A 58 6.65 -10.35 12.00
N ARG A 59 6.50 -11.49 11.31
CA ARG A 59 5.60 -12.58 11.70
C ARG A 59 6.21 -13.96 11.36
N ALA A 60 5.85 -14.97 12.15
CA ALA A 60 6.28 -16.35 11.87
C ALA A 60 5.49 -16.95 10.70
N ILE A 61 4.16 -16.78 10.70
CA ILE A 61 3.25 -17.25 9.65
C ILE A 61 2.40 -16.06 9.18
N PRO A 62 2.38 -15.74 7.87
CA PRO A 62 1.54 -14.68 7.35
C PRO A 62 0.06 -15.09 7.37
N ILE A 63 -0.83 -14.11 7.56
CA ILE A 63 -2.29 -14.36 7.54
C ILE A 63 -2.68 -14.75 6.10
N PRO A 64 -3.54 -15.78 5.88
CA PRO A 64 -4.01 -16.09 4.54
C PRO A 64 -4.59 -14.87 3.84
N TRP A 65 -4.19 -14.66 2.58
CA TRP A 65 -4.71 -13.59 1.70
C TRP A 65 -4.43 -12.15 2.13
N GLY A 66 -3.63 -11.93 3.18
CA GLY A 66 -3.22 -10.59 3.57
C GLY A 66 -3.69 -10.11 4.93
N SER A 67 -3.16 -8.96 5.33
CA SER A 67 -3.59 -8.21 6.50
C SER A 67 -4.88 -7.43 6.24
N ASP A 68 -5.64 -7.19 7.31
CA ASP A 68 -6.83 -6.34 7.24
C ASP A 68 -6.46 -4.88 6.91
N LEU A 69 -5.26 -4.43 7.31
CA LEU A 69 -4.73 -3.11 6.96
C LEU A 69 -4.56 -2.98 5.44
N ALA A 70 -3.89 -3.93 4.79
CA ALA A 70 -3.71 -3.92 3.34
C ALA A 70 -5.03 -4.03 2.59
N ARG A 71 -5.97 -4.83 3.12
CA ARG A 71 -7.32 -4.95 2.56
C ARG A 71 -8.08 -3.62 2.64
N GLY A 72 -8.05 -2.95 3.79
CA GLY A 72 -8.68 -1.64 3.98
C GLY A 72 -8.11 -0.59 3.03
N LEU A 73 -6.78 -0.50 2.96
CA LEU A 73 -6.08 0.40 2.03
C LEU A 73 -6.46 0.10 0.57
N THR A 74 -6.48 -1.18 0.18
CA THR A 74 -6.84 -1.58 -1.18
C THR A 74 -8.26 -1.13 -1.54
N GLN A 75 -9.21 -1.20 -0.60
CA GLN A 75 -10.58 -0.72 -0.85
C GLN A 75 -10.65 0.81 -0.90
N GLU A 76 -9.96 1.51 0.00
CA GLU A 76 -9.92 2.97 -0.01
C GLU A 76 -9.29 3.51 -1.31
N LEU A 77 -8.20 2.90 -1.76
CA LEU A 77 -7.40 3.38 -2.88
C LEU A 77 -8.05 3.14 -4.25
N LYS A 78 -9.02 2.21 -4.35
CA LYS A 78 -9.79 1.98 -5.59
C LYS A 78 -10.55 3.21 -6.07
N ARG A 79 -10.88 4.16 -5.18
CA ARG A 79 -11.53 5.42 -5.59
C ARG A 79 -10.61 6.34 -6.41
N PHE A 80 -9.31 6.08 -6.40
CA PHE A 80 -8.30 6.88 -7.11
C PHE A 80 -7.80 6.20 -8.40
N GLY A 81 -8.12 4.93 -8.61
CA GLY A 81 -7.71 4.19 -9.81
C GLY A 81 -7.63 2.68 -9.63
N LEU A 82 -6.86 2.04 -10.51
CA LEU A 82 -6.67 0.58 -10.51
C LEU A 82 -5.69 0.18 -9.41
N VAL A 83 -6.10 -0.76 -8.57
CA VAL A 83 -5.26 -1.29 -7.48
C VAL A 83 -4.86 -2.73 -7.78
N ASP A 84 -3.55 -2.99 -7.74
CA ASP A 84 -2.94 -4.31 -7.75
C ASP A 84 -2.36 -4.61 -6.36
N TYR A 85 -2.64 -5.78 -5.81
CA TYR A 85 -2.29 -6.14 -4.45
C TYR A 85 -1.65 -7.52 -4.39
N ALA A 86 -0.41 -7.56 -3.90
CA ALA A 86 0.34 -8.77 -3.62
C ALA A 86 0.44 -8.97 -2.11
N ALA A 87 -0.24 -10.01 -1.62
CA ALA A 87 -0.39 -10.26 -0.20
C ALA A 87 0.91 -10.65 0.50
N TRP A 88 1.78 -11.47 -0.09
CA TRP A 88 3.01 -11.86 0.59
C TRP A 88 4.17 -12.08 -0.38
N ALA A 89 5.20 -11.24 -0.26
CA ALA A 89 6.54 -11.55 -0.73
C ALA A 89 7.42 -11.82 0.49
N ARG A 90 8.09 -12.97 0.52
CA ARG A 90 9.07 -13.28 1.57
C ARG A 90 10.32 -12.44 1.33
N MET A 91 10.82 -11.79 2.37
CA MET A 91 12.16 -11.19 2.32
C MET A 91 13.17 -12.29 2.69
N GLU A 92 14.13 -12.54 1.80
CA GLU A 92 15.26 -13.45 2.08
C GLU A 92 16.27 -12.84 3.04
#